data_AF-A0AAU9XNX3-F1
#
_entry.id   AF-A0AAU9XNX3-F1
#
_cell.length_a   1.000
_cell.length_b   1.000
_cell.length_c   1.000
_cell.angle_alpha   90.00
_cell.angle_beta   90.00
_cell.angle_gamma   90.00
#
_symmetry.space_group_name_H-M   'P 1'
#
loop_
_entity.id
_entity.type
_entity.pdbx_description
1 polymer ?
#
loop_
_entity_poly.entity_id
_entity_poly.type
_entity_poly.pdbx_seq_one_letter_code
_entity_poly.pdbx_strand_id
1 'polypeptide(L)'
;MIYSFKFAAFLIAFAQISCVSSFVREGHLDLDGYNFAFLASFCGNYTGPAVQYNFSYPKINCCISFLSYFEDQWWKIWPRPELDCNEKVNSLDPNGSQVVNLTTNNSRAGCHLVPSETNSLVMSCRGYLMYEVSTEEPSTRKCWYLAVSNCYSAKKELKLDYSLNITGAAPNKATATFHRLSLLCDLLLNCFLTMWVSCTSTAH
;
A
#
# COMPACT_ATOMS: atom_id res chain seq x y z
N MET A 1 16.34 -12.76 70.37
CA MET A 1 16.13 -11.62 69.45
C MET A 1 17.16 -11.74 68.33
N ILE A 2 16.93 -11.57 67.03
CA ILE A 2 15.77 -11.47 66.12
C ILE A 2 16.46 -11.42 64.72
N TYR A 3 16.03 -12.28 63.79
CA TYR A 3 16.12 -12.21 62.30
C TYR A 3 17.52 -12.16 61.63
N SER A 4 17.95 -13.16 60.86
CA SER A 4 17.53 -13.53 59.48
C SER A 4 17.66 -12.38 58.48
N PHE A 5 18.47 -12.50 57.43
CA PHE A 5 18.06 -12.17 56.05
C PHE A 5 19.11 -12.67 55.04
N LYS A 6 18.68 -13.64 54.22
CA LYS A 6 19.35 -14.06 52.98
C LYS A 6 19.28 -12.93 51.96
N PHE A 7 20.37 -12.66 51.24
CA PHE A 7 20.29 -11.97 49.95
C PHE A 7 21.01 -12.82 48.90
N ALA A 8 20.24 -13.74 48.30
CA ALA A 8 20.56 -14.27 46.99
C ALA A 8 20.33 -13.13 45.98
N ALA A 9 21.40 -12.63 45.37
CA ALA A 9 21.32 -11.65 44.30
C ALA A 9 20.73 -12.32 43.05
N PHE A 10 19.41 -12.18 42.87
CA PHE A 10 18.72 -12.63 41.68
C PHE A 10 18.86 -11.56 40.60
N LEU A 11 19.90 -11.66 39.76
CA LEU A 11 20.05 -10.83 38.57
C LEU A 11 19.01 -11.28 37.53
N ILE A 12 17.85 -10.64 37.52
CA ILE A 12 16.89 -10.76 36.42
C ILE A 12 17.45 -9.94 35.26
N ALA A 13 18.13 -10.61 34.33
CA ALA A 13 18.44 -10.04 33.03
C ALA A 13 17.14 -9.90 32.23
N PHE A 14 16.52 -8.73 32.29
CA PHE A 14 15.43 -8.38 31.39
C PHE A 14 16.02 -8.22 29.99
N ALA A 15 15.98 -9.30 29.19
CA ALA A 15 16.18 -9.21 27.76
C ALA A 15 15.07 -8.31 27.20
N GLN A 16 15.44 -7.06 26.87
CA GLN A 16 14.58 -6.13 26.15
C GLN A 16 14.36 -6.70 24.75
N ILE A 17 13.32 -7.51 24.57
CA ILE A 17 12.84 -7.89 23.24
C ILE A 17 12.20 -6.64 22.66
N SER A 18 12.95 -5.91 21.84
CA SER A 18 12.40 -4.83 21.02
C SER A 18 11.39 -5.46 20.06
N CYS A 19 10.10 -5.28 20.37
CA CYS A 19 9.01 -5.74 19.53
C CYS A 19 9.03 -4.89 18.25
N VAL A 20 9.60 -5.42 17.17
CA VAL A 20 9.55 -4.76 15.86
C VAL A 20 8.10 -4.76 15.41
N SER A 21 7.52 -3.58 15.18
CA SER A 21 6.15 -3.48 14.70
C SER A 21 6.03 -4.09 13.31
N SER A 22 5.08 -5.00 13.14
CA SER A 22 4.74 -5.57 11.83
C SER A 22 3.25 -5.72 11.66
N PHE A 23 2.80 -5.71 10.40
CA PHE A 23 1.42 -6.01 10.04
C PHE A 23 1.33 -6.53 8.61
N VAL A 24 0.25 -7.27 8.34
CA VAL A 24 -0.01 -7.86 7.02
C VAL A 24 -1.20 -7.18 6.35
N ARG A 25 -1.11 -7.00 5.04
CA ARG A 25 -2.18 -6.54 4.16
C ARG A 25 -2.31 -7.49 2.99
N GLU A 26 -3.48 -8.08 2.85
CA GLU A 26 -3.80 -9.02 1.78
C GLU A 26 -5.05 -8.55 1.06
N GLY A 27 -5.20 -8.94 -0.19
CA GLY A 27 -6.38 -8.61 -0.96
C GLY A 27 -6.44 -9.35 -2.29
N HIS A 28 -7.66 -9.38 -2.82
CA HIS A 28 -8.00 -9.86 -4.15
C HIS A 28 -8.51 -8.67 -4.93
N LEU A 29 -7.82 -8.31 -6.02
CA LEU A 29 -8.30 -7.31 -6.96
C LEU A 29 -8.91 -8.01 -8.16
N ASP A 30 -10.15 -7.66 -8.46
CA ASP A 30 -10.85 -8.03 -9.67
C ASP A 30 -11.56 -6.78 -10.21
N LEU A 31 -10.78 -5.94 -10.90
CA LEU A 31 -11.22 -4.64 -11.39
C LEU A 31 -11.17 -4.59 -12.92
N ASP A 32 -12.35 -4.59 -13.53
CA ASP A 32 -12.54 -4.34 -14.95
C ASP A 32 -12.71 -2.84 -15.21
N GLY A 33 -12.00 -2.31 -16.21
CA GLY A 33 -12.02 -0.89 -16.57
C GLY A 33 -11.06 0.01 -15.77
N TYR A 34 -10.34 -0.55 -14.79
CA TYR A 34 -9.34 0.14 -13.98
C TYR A 34 -7.94 -0.44 -14.20
N ASN A 35 -6.96 0.44 -14.37
CA ASN A 35 -5.56 0.09 -14.57
C ASN A 35 -4.62 0.63 -13.48
N PHE A 36 -5.17 1.16 -12.38
CA PHE A 36 -4.44 1.61 -11.21
C PHE A 36 -5.26 1.32 -9.94
N ALA A 37 -4.62 0.81 -8.89
CA ALA A 37 -5.28 0.56 -7.61
C ALA A 37 -4.35 0.80 -6.41
N PHE A 38 -4.90 1.40 -5.36
CA PHE A 38 -4.26 1.54 -4.06
C PHE A 38 -4.31 0.20 -3.29
N LEU A 39 -3.23 -0.17 -2.61
CA LEU A 39 -3.13 -1.41 -1.84
C LEU A 39 -3.06 -1.16 -0.33
N ALA A 40 -2.14 -0.30 0.10
CA ALA A 40 -1.85 -0.06 1.50
C ALA A 40 -1.05 1.22 1.71
N SER A 41 -1.12 1.77 2.92
CA SER A 41 -0.30 2.91 3.34
C SER A 41 0.27 2.66 4.74
N PHE A 42 1.51 3.08 4.96
CA PHE A 42 2.21 2.85 6.22
C PHE A 42 3.17 3.99 6.55
N CYS A 43 3.52 4.13 7.81
CA CYS A 43 4.52 5.07 8.27
C CYS A 43 5.58 4.37 9.12
N GLY A 44 6.84 4.64 8.86
CA GLY A 44 8.00 4.04 9.51
C GLY A 44 8.95 5.09 10.07
N ASN A 45 9.80 4.66 10.99
CA ASN A 45 10.85 5.47 11.62
C ASN A 45 12.20 5.26 10.90
N TYR A 46 13.26 5.89 11.42
CA TYR A 46 14.64 5.82 10.92
C TYR A 46 15.21 4.40 10.78
N THR A 47 14.65 3.39 11.45
CA THR A 47 15.09 1.99 11.35
C THR A 47 14.88 1.37 9.96
N GLY A 48 14.20 2.09 9.06
CA GLY A 48 13.96 1.66 7.69
C GLY A 48 12.85 0.61 7.64
N PRO A 49 11.62 0.98 7.25
CA PRO A 49 10.58 -0.03 7.10
C PRO A 49 10.88 -0.91 5.90
N ALA A 50 10.20 -2.04 5.87
CA ALA A 50 10.33 -2.96 4.77
C ALA A 50 9.04 -3.67 4.42
N VAL A 51 8.93 -4.05 3.16
CA VAL A 51 7.75 -4.70 2.59
C VAL A 51 8.19 -5.97 1.89
N GLN A 52 7.86 -7.12 2.48
CA GLN A 52 7.89 -8.39 1.76
C GLN A 52 6.57 -8.55 1.02
N TYR A 53 6.64 -8.81 -0.28
CA TYR A 53 5.45 -8.93 -1.12
C TYR A 53 5.35 -10.31 -1.76
N ASN A 54 4.13 -10.77 -1.92
CA ASN A 54 3.73 -11.88 -2.77
C ASN A 54 2.62 -11.40 -3.69
N PHE A 55 2.78 -11.56 -5.00
CA PHE A 55 1.76 -11.27 -6.00
C PHE A 55 1.50 -12.50 -6.87
N SER A 56 0.24 -12.72 -7.22
CA SER A 56 -0.19 -13.78 -8.12
C SER A 56 -1.21 -13.23 -9.11
N TYR A 57 -0.99 -13.42 -10.41
CA TYR A 57 -1.96 -13.00 -11.43
C TYR A 57 -1.84 -13.81 -12.72
N PRO A 58 -2.90 -13.92 -13.54
CA PRO A 58 -2.84 -14.63 -14.81
C PRO A 58 -1.77 -14.05 -15.74
N LYS A 59 -0.93 -14.89 -16.37
CA LYS A 59 0.13 -14.43 -17.31
C LYS A 59 -0.43 -13.54 -18.44
N ILE A 60 -1.66 -13.81 -18.86
CA ILE A 60 -2.35 -13.03 -19.91
C ILE A 60 -2.59 -11.57 -19.52
N ASN A 61 -2.62 -11.26 -18.22
CA ASN A 61 -2.81 -9.89 -17.70
C ASN A 61 -1.49 -9.14 -17.50
N CYS A 62 -0.37 -9.69 -17.98
CA CYS A 62 0.92 -9.04 -17.85
C CYS A 62 0.97 -7.71 -18.64
N CYS A 63 1.65 -6.67 -18.15
CA CYS A 63 2.50 -6.69 -16.95
C CYS A 63 2.11 -5.63 -15.94
N ILE A 64 1.90 -6.11 -14.71
CA ILE A 64 1.52 -5.29 -13.56
C ILE A 64 2.79 -4.72 -12.95
N SER A 65 2.78 -3.44 -12.59
CA SER A 65 3.87 -2.80 -11.85
C SER A 65 3.43 -2.54 -10.41
N PHE A 66 4.27 -2.94 -9.46
CA PHE A 66 4.14 -2.60 -8.06
C PHE A 66 4.82 -1.25 -7.80
N LEU A 67 4.09 -0.32 -7.22
CA LEU A 67 4.45 1.09 -7.09
C LEU A 67 4.54 1.48 -5.61
N SER A 68 5.53 2.28 -5.27
CA SER A 68 5.72 2.84 -3.93
C SER A 68 5.96 4.34 -3.98
N TYR A 69 4.99 5.10 -3.49
CA TYR A 69 4.99 6.56 -3.44
C TYR A 69 5.47 7.04 -2.07
N PHE A 70 6.29 8.09 -2.06
CA PHE A 70 6.42 8.93 -0.87
C PHE A 70 5.15 9.76 -0.66
N GLU A 71 4.94 10.21 0.58
CA GLU A 71 3.75 10.98 0.96
C GLU A 71 3.52 12.23 0.08
N ASP A 72 4.57 12.98 -0.22
CA ASP A 72 4.48 14.20 -1.03
C ASP A 72 4.19 13.93 -2.52
N GLN A 73 4.54 12.73 -3.01
CA GLN A 73 4.16 12.27 -4.35
C GLN A 73 2.71 11.79 -4.38
N TRP A 74 2.28 11.04 -3.36
CA TRP A 74 0.93 10.50 -3.28
C TRP A 74 -0.15 11.58 -3.36
N TRP A 75 0.02 12.68 -2.65
CA TRP A 75 -0.95 13.78 -2.65
C TRP A 75 -1.03 14.55 -3.97
N LYS A 76 -0.06 14.37 -4.88
CA LYS A 76 -0.11 14.96 -6.22
C LYS A 76 -0.94 14.13 -7.20
N ILE A 77 -1.20 12.86 -6.89
CA ILE A 77 -1.86 11.90 -7.79
C ILE A 77 -3.17 11.32 -7.25
N TRP A 78 -3.45 11.42 -5.95
CA TRP A 78 -4.66 10.89 -5.31
C TRP A 78 -5.35 11.93 -4.43
N PRO A 79 -6.70 12.06 -4.48
CA PRO A 79 -7.65 11.38 -5.37
C PRO A 79 -7.87 12.20 -6.66
N ARG A 80 -6.96 12.10 -7.64
CA ARG A 80 -7.08 12.83 -8.91
C ARG A 80 -7.57 11.89 -10.02
N PRO A 81 -8.89 11.78 -10.25
CA PRO A 81 -9.46 10.91 -11.29
C PRO A 81 -9.16 11.41 -12.71
N GLU A 82 -8.84 12.69 -12.88
CA GLU A 82 -8.48 13.29 -14.16
C GLU A 82 -7.11 12.85 -14.67
N LEU A 83 -6.24 12.35 -13.79
CA LEU A 83 -4.93 11.83 -14.17
C LEU A 83 -5.04 10.39 -14.65
N ASP A 84 -4.48 10.12 -15.82
CA ASP A 84 -4.41 8.78 -16.38
C ASP A 84 -3.36 7.91 -15.66
N CYS A 85 -3.32 6.62 -16.01
CA CYS A 85 -2.41 5.67 -15.39
C CYS A 85 -0.94 6.04 -15.58
N ASN A 86 -0.56 6.50 -16.78
CA ASN A 86 0.82 6.84 -17.09
C ASN A 86 1.24 8.10 -16.34
N GLU A 87 0.37 9.11 -16.24
CA GLU A 87 0.63 10.32 -15.45
C GLU A 87 0.88 9.99 -13.97
N LYS A 88 0.12 9.05 -13.41
CA LYS A 88 0.31 8.57 -12.03
C LYS A 88 1.65 7.85 -11.86
N VAL A 89 2.05 7.00 -12.82
CA VAL A 89 3.33 6.28 -12.79
C VAL A 89 4.52 7.23 -13.01
N ASN A 90 4.39 8.21 -13.91
CA ASN A 90 5.46 9.15 -14.28
C ASN A 90 5.87 10.11 -13.16
N SER A 91 5.08 10.20 -12.08
CA SER A 91 5.45 10.95 -10.87
C SER A 91 6.51 10.27 -10.00
N LEU A 92 6.82 8.99 -10.29
CA LEU A 92 7.83 8.18 -9.60
C LEU A 92 9.16 8.25 -10.34
N ASP A 93 10.27 8.02 -9.62
CA ASP A 93 11.56 7.80 -10.25
C ASP A 93 11.63 6.39 -10.87
N PRO A 94 11.66 6.24 -12.21
CA PRO A 94 11.68 4.93 -12.86
C PRO A 94 13.02 4.19 -12.69
N ASN A 95 14.10 4.91 -12.38
CA ASN A 95 15.42 4.31 -12.13
C ASN A 95 15.61 3.93 -10.65
N GLY A 96 14.75 4.45 -9.77
CA GLY A 96 14.75 4.17 -8.35
C GLY A 96 14.03 2.86 -7.98
N SER A 97 13.98 2.59 -6.67
CA SER A 97 13.29 1.41 -6.11
C SER A 97 11.77 1.59 -5.99
N GLN A 98 11.20 2.67 -6.54
CA GLN A 98 9.78 3.01 -6.42
C GLN A 98 8.88 2.22 -7.38
N VAL A 99 9.44 1.69 -8.47
CA VAL A 99 8.71 0.94 -9.49
C VAL A 99 9.32 -0.45 -9.64
N VAL A 100 8.54 -1.48 -9.33
CA VAL A 100 8.91 -2.88 -9.55
C VAL A 100 7.97 -3.47 -10.60
N ASN A 101 8.48 -3.64 -11.81
CA ASN A 101 7.75 -4.35 -12.85
C ASN A 101 7.68 -5.83 -12.49
N LEU A 102 6.47 -6.34 -12.21
CA LEU A 102 6.25 -7.74 -11.88
C LEU A 102 6.28 -8.50 -13.21
N THR A 103 7.43 -9.05 -13.56
CA THR A 103 7.63 -9.82 -14.78
C THR A 103 8.88 -10.68 -14.63
N THR A 104 8.96 -11.78 -15.37
CA THR A 104 10.14 -12.66 -15.40
C THR A 104 11.39 -11.96 -15.90
N ASN A 105 11.25 -10.86 -16.66
CA ASN A 105 12.38 -10.09 -17.18
C ASN A 105 13.00 -9.17 -16.12
N ASN A 106 12.32 -8.94 -14.99
CA ASN A 106 12.82 -8.14 -13.89
C ASN A 106 13.28 -9.07 -12.76
N SER A 107 14.59 -9.36 -12.72
CA SER A 107 15.17 -10.26 -11.70
C SER A 107 14.91 -9.78 -10.26
N ARG A 108 14.75 -8.47 -10.04
CA ARG A 108 14.43 -7.88 -8.72
C ARG A 108 13.01 -8.19 -8.24
N ALA A 109 12.10 -8.54 -9.16
CA ALA A 109 10.71 -8.82 -8.85
C ALA A 109 10.47 -10.25 -8.32
N GLY A 110 11.45 -11.16 -8.49
CA GLY A 110 11.35 -12.55 -8.06
C GLY A 110 10.21 -13.32 -8.73
N CYS A 111 9.85 -12.94 -9.96
CA CYS A 111 8.74 -13.51 -10.70
C CYS A 111 9.12 -14.79 -11.44
N HIS A 112 8.23 -15.77 -11.41
CA HIS A 112 8.32 -17.01 -12.18
C HIS A 112 6.92 -17.47 -12.60
N LEU A 113 6.86 -18.30 -13.64
CA LEU A 113 5.59 -18.86 -14.12
C LEU A 113 5.32 -20.18 -13.41
N VAL A 114 4.11 -20.33 -12.90
CA VAL A 114 3.59 -21.55 -12.28
C VAL A 114 2.34 -22.03 -13.04
N PRO A 115 2.21 -23.33 -13.32
CA PRO A 115 0.96 -23.89 -13.82
C PRO A 115 -0.15 -23.75 -12.78
N SER A 116 -1.33 -23.33 -13.21
CA SER A 116 -2.55 -23.35 -12.42
C SER A 116 -3.27 -24.70 -12.58
N GLU A 117 -4.26 -24.98 -11.70
CA GLU A 117 -5.14 -26.15 -11.77
C GLU A 117 -5.88 -26.25 -13.11
N THR A 118 -6.15 -25.11 -13.76
CA THR A 118 -6.79 -25.03 -15.08
C THR A 118 -5.81 -25.16 -16.25
N ASN A 119 -4.55 -25.54 -15.98
CA ASN A 119 -3.44 -25.57 -16.94
C ASN A 119 -3.13 -24.21 -17.61
N SER A 120 -3.63 -23.12 -17.02
CA SER A 120 -3.26 -21.75 -17.38
C SER A 120 -1.95 -21.35 -16.68
N LEU A 121 -1.20 -20.43 -17.27
CA LEU A 121 0.03 -19.93 -16.65
C LEU A 121 -0.27 -18.75 -15.73
N VAL A 122 0.17 -18.84 -14.49
CA VAL A 122 0.08 -17.78 -13.49
C VAL A 122 1.47 -17.19 -13.26
N MET A 123 1.56 -15.87 -13.20
CA MET A 123 2.74 -15.17 -12.74
C MET A 123 2.73 -15.14 -11.22
N SER A 124 3.76 -15.72 -10.59
CA SER A 124 3.97 -15.69 -9.15
C SER A 124 5.24 -14.90 -8.85
N CYS A 125 5.12 -13.82 -8.09
CA CYS A 125 6.21 -12.92 -7.75
C CYS A 125 6.39 -12.82 -6.25
N ARG A 126 7.60 -13.07 -5.76
CA ARG A 126 7.98 -12.90 -4.36
C ARG A 126 9.23 -12.06 -4.27
N GLY A 127 9.16 -10.97 -3.52
CA GLY A 127 10.31 -10.10 -3.34
C GLY A 127 10.18 -9.21 -2.12
N TYR A 128 11.04 -8.20 -2.08
CA TYR A 128 11.19 -7.37 -0.91
C TYR A 128 11.65 -5.95 -1.28
N LEU A 129 11.11 -4.96 -0.58
CA LEU A 129 11.51 -3.55 -0.67
C LEU A 129 11.98 -3.08 0.70
N MET A 130 13.17 -2.48 0.75
CA MET A 130 13.66 -1.72 1.90
C MET A 130 13.50 -0.24 1.62
N TYR A 131 13.16 0.52 2.66
CA TYR A 131 13.02 1.96 2.57
C TYR A 131 14.05 2.63 3.47
N GLU A 132 14.87 3.48 2.87
CA GLU A 132 15.82 4.31 3.61
C GLU A 132 15.13 5.58 4.10
N VAL A 133 15.37 5.91 5.36
CA VAL A 133 14.91 7.15 5.97
C VAL A 133 16.16 7.96 6.29
N SER A 134 16.55 8.85 5.36
CA SER A 134 17.79 9.64 5.44
C SER A 134 17.71 10.84 6.39
N THR A 135 16.64 10.97 7.18
CA THR A 135 16.49 12.15 8.05
C THR A 135 17.24 11.96 9.36
N GLU A 136 18.09 12.93 9.69
CA GLU A 136 18.85 13.02 10.94
C GLU A 136 17.96 13.20 12.19
N GLU A 137 16.66 13.43 12.01
CA GLU A 137 15.71 13.67 13.08
C GLU A 137 14.92 12.38 13.44
N PRO A 138 15.20 11.74 14.59
CA PRO A 138 14.61 10.45 14.96
C PRO A 138 13.09 10.47 15.17
N SER A 139 12.51 11.65 15.40
CA SER A 139 11.07 11.87 15.58
C SER A 139 10.27 11.95 14.28
N THR A 140 10.94 12.12 13.13
CA THR A 140 10.25 12.31 11.85
C THR A 140 9.86 10.96 11.27
N ARG A 141 8.56 10.66 11.33
CA ARG A 141 7.96 9.52 10.61
C ARG A 141 7.83 9.87 9.15
N LYS A 142 8.24 8.96 8.28
CA LYS A 142 7.96 9.03 6.85
C LYS A 142 6.85 8.05 6.51
N CYS A 143 6.00 8.43 5.57
CA CYS A 143 4.87 7.62 5.14
C CYS A 143 5.01 7.26 3.66
N TRP A 144 4.60 6.04 3.34
CA TRP A 144 4.60 5.49 1.99
C TRP A 144 3.22 4.97 1.63
N TYR A 145 2.94 4.99 0.34
CA TYR A 145 1.69 4.53 -0.25
C TYR A 145 2.01 3.52 -1.34
N LEU A 146 1.44 2.33 -1.20
CA LEU A 146 1.65 1.19 -2.06
C LEU A 146 0.46 1.07 -3.02
N ALA A 147 0.77 0.90 -4.30
CA ALA A 147 -0.22 0.77 -5.36
C ALA A 147 0.25 -0.23 -6.42
N VAL A 148 -0.66 -0.60 -7.31
CA VAL A 148 -0.36 -1.39 -8.50
C VAL A 148 -0.93 -0.70 -9.73
N SER A 149 -0.30 -0.95 -10.87
CA SER A 149 -0.77 -0.44 -12.15
C SER A 149 -0.61 -1.46 -13.27
N ASN A 150 -1.43 -1.32 -14.30
CA ASN A 150 -1.36 -2.08 -15.55
C ASN A 150 -1.63 -1.13 -16.73
N CYS A 151 -0.82 -0.07 -16.85
CA CYS A 151 -1.09 1.03 -17.78
C CYS A 151 -1.07 0.60 -19.26
N TYR A 152 -0.36 -0.47 -19.58
CA TYR A 152 -0.21 -0.99 -20.95
C TYR A 152 -1.24 -2.07 -21.31
N SER A 153 -2.13 -2.46 -20.39
CA SER A 153 -3.18 -3.41 -20.70
C SER A 153 -4.24 -2.78 -21.60
N ALA A 154 -4.45 -3.38 -22.77
CA ALA A 154 -5.49 -2.97 -23.70
C ALA A 154 -6.90 -3.01 -23.09
N LYS A 155 -7.13 -3.90 -22.11
CA LYS A 155 -8.43 -4.07 -21.45
C LYS A 155 -8.64 -3.19 -20.22
N LYS A 156 -7.60 -2.46 -19.77
CA LYS A 156 -7.58 -1.74 -18.48
C LYS A 156 -8.12 -2.63 -17.35
N GLU A 157 -7.42 -3.73 -17.13
CA GLU A 157 -7.85 -4.78 -16.21
C GLU A 157 -6.78 -5.03 -15.14
N LEU A 158 -7.20 -5.04 -13.88
CA LEU A 158 -6.38 -5.40 -12.73
C LEU A 158 -7.02 -6.60 -12.01
N LYS A 159 -6.57 -7.80 -12.39
CA LYS A 159 -6.90 -9.06 -11.69
C LYS A 159 -5.67 -9.67 -11.06
N LEU A 160 -5.57 -9.64 -9.74
CA LEU A 160 -4.43 -10.19 -8.99
C LEU A 160 -4.76 -10.45 -7.52
N ASP A 161 -4.07 -11.41 -6.94
CA ASP A 161 -3.98 -11.61 -5.49
C ASP A 161 -2.67 -11.02 -4.98
N TYR A 162 -2.71 -10.45 -3.77
CA TYR A 162 -1.52 -9.91 -3.12
C TYR A 162 -1.49 -10.17 -1.62
N SER A 163 -0.28 -10.28 -1.08
CA SER A 163 0.02 -10.27 0.34
C SER A 163 1.26 -9.44 0.59
N LEU A 164 1.15 -8.47 1.49
CA LEU A 164 2.19 -7.51 1.88
C LEU A 164 2.45 -7.67 3.37
N ASN A 165 3.63 -8.18 3.73
CA ASN A 165 4.10 -8.23 5.11
C ASN A 165 5.03 -7.04 5.34
N ILE A 166 4.57 -6.10 6.17
CA ILE A 166 5.20 -4.80 6.39
C ILE A 166 5.82 -4.80 7.79
N THR A 167 7.12 -4.56 7.89
CA THR A 167 7.89 -4.56 9.14
C THR A 167 8.55 -3.20 9.37
N GLY A 168 8.81 -2.86 10.64
CA GLY A 168 9.42 -1.57 11.01
C GLY A 168 8.51 -0.36 10.79
N ALA A 169 7.21 -0.59 10.58
CA ALA A 169 6.21 0.44 10.33
C ALA A 169 4.87 0.13 11.00
N ALA A 170 4.03 1.16 11.10
CA ALA A 170 2.63 1.06 11.49
C ALA A 170 1.73 1.41 10.30
N PRO A 171 0.50 0.85 10.22
CA PRO A 171 -0.48 1.27 9.22
C PRO A 171 -0.74 2.77 9.31
N ASN A 172 -0.72 3.47 8.18
CA ASN A 172 -1.11 4.87 8.14
C ASN A 172 -2.63 4.95 8.28
N LYS A 173 -3.10 5.50 9.41
CA LYS A 173 -4.53 5.63 9.72
C LYS A 173 -5.20 6.84 9.03
N ALA A 174 -4.44 7.76 8.46
CA ALA A 174 -4.98 8.98 7.85
C ALA A 174 -5.88 8.70 6.63
N THR A 175 -5.60 7.62 5.89
CA THR A 175 -6.40 7.19 4.72
C THR A 175 -7.82 6.74 5.10
N ALA A 176 -8.03 6.21 6.31
CA ALA A 176 -9.36 5.85 6.80
C ALA A 176 -10.25 7.07 7.10
N THR A 177 -9.63 8.18 7.53
CA THR A 177 -10.35 9.42 7.88
C THR A 177 -10.72 10.22 6.63
N PHE A 178 -9.84 10.26 5.63
CA PHE A 178 -10.09 10.98 4.39
C PHE A 178 -11.23 10.35 3.56
N HIS A 179 -11.32 9.01 3.50
CA HIS A 179 -12.46 8.32 2.89
C HIS A 179 -13.79 8.64 3.58
N ARG A 180 -13.80 8.75 4.92
CA ARG A 180 -15.00 9.17 5.66
C ARG A 180 -15.39 10.61 5.38
N LEU A 181 -14.43 11.53 5.26
CA LEU A 181 -14.71 12.93 4.93
C LEU A 181 -15.21 13.10 3.49
N SER A 182 -14.64 12.36 2.52
CA SER A 182 -15.11 12.36 1.13
C SER A 182 -16.56 11.85 1.03
N LEU A 183 -16.89 10.72 1.66
CA LEU A 183 -18.26 10.20 1.69
C LEU A 183 -19.24 11.18 2.36
N LEU A 184 -18.82 11.89 3.41
CA LEU A 184 -19.62 12.92 4.06
C LEU A 184 -19.82 14.14 3.15
N CYS A 185 -18.79 14.57 2.42
CA CYS A 185 -18.91 15.63 1.42
C CYS A 185 -19.87 15.25 0.29
N ASP A 186 -19.80 14.03 -0.23
CA ASP A 186 -20.68 13.54 -1.30
C ASP A 186 -22.15 13.42 -0.84
N LEU A 187 -22.38 13.02 0.42
CA LEU A 187 -23.71 13.00 1.03
C LEU A 187 -24.27 14.41 1.21
N LEU A 188 -23.46 15.36 1.70
CA LEU A 188 -23.87 16.74 1.87
C LEU A 188 -24.18 17.41 0.53
N LEU A 189 -23.37 17.19 -0.51
CA LEU A 189 -23.62 17.73 -1.85
C LEU A 189 -24.93 17.21 -2.44
N ASN A 190 -25.24 15.91 -2.26
CA ASN A 190 -26.50 15.31 -2.70
C ASN A 190 -27.72 15.82 -1.91
N CYS A 191 -27.58 16.12 -0.63
CA CYS A 191 -28.63 16.79 0.16
C CYS A 191 -28.92 18.21 -0.36
N PHE A 192 -27.89 18.98 -0.72
CA PHE A 192 -28.09 20.32 -1.29
C PHE A 192 -28.78 20.29 -2.66
N LEU A 193 -28.42 19.33 -3.53
CA LEU A 193 -29.04 19.17 -4.84
C LEU A 193 -30.51 18.73 -4.76
N THR A 194 -30.86 17.82 -3.84
CA THR A 194 -32.25 17.37 -3.64
C THR A 194 -33.14 18.46 -3.03
N MET A 195 -32.59 19.32 -2.16
CA MET A 195 -33.32 20.50 -1.65
C MET A 195 -33.55 21.56 -2.74
N TRP A 196 -32.62 21.75 -3.68
CA TRP A 196 -32.78 22.70 -4.78
C TRP A 196 -33.88 22.28 -5.77
N VAL A 197 -33.96 20.99 -6.12
CA VAL A 197 -35.00 20.47 -7.02
C VAL A 197 -36.40 20.53 -6.38
N SER A 198 -36.49 20.46 -5.05
CA SER A 198 -37.76 20.54 -4.33
C SER A 198 -38.31 21.98 -4.21
N CYS A 199 -37.42 23.00 -4.25
CA CYS A 199 -37.82 24.41 -4.16
C CYS A 199 -38.27 25.03 -5.48
N THR A 200 -37.98 24.42 -6.63
CA THR A 200 -38.37 24.97 -7.96
C THR A 200 -39.72 24.45 -8.45
N SER A 201 -40.39 23.56 -7.72
CA SER A 201 -41.67 22.94 -8.12
C SER A 201 -42.93 23.54 -7.44
N THR A 202 -42.84 24.69 -6.77
CA THR A 202 -43.99 25.35 -6.12
C THR A 202 -44.25 26.78 -6.57
N ALA A 203 -43.83 27.13 -7.78
CA ALA A 203 -44.21 28.38 -8.44
C ALA A 203 -45.06 28.10 -9.70
N HIS A 204 -46.30 27.66 -9.49
CA HIS A 204 -47.40 27.80 -10.45
C HIS A 204 -48.73 27.91 -9.70
#